data_AF-A0A6N2HWC6-F1
#
_entry.id   AF-A0A6N2HWC6-F1
#
_cell.length_a   1.000
_cell.length_b   1.000
_cell.length_c   1.000
_cell.angle_alpha   90.00
_cell.angle_beta   90.00
_cell.angle_gamma   90.00
#
_symmetry.space_group_name_H-M   'P 1'
#
loop_
_entity.id
_entity.type
_entity.pdbx_description
1 polymer ?
#
loop_
_entity_poly.entity_id
_entity_poly.type
_entity_poly.pdbx_seq_one_letter_code
_entity_poly.pdbx_strand_id
1 'polypeptide(L)'
;MLTEALTALAAVGGTAVVQAAGTSAWQGLQQAVAGWFGHEDEERVLIELDRSAHALAVADEAEAEVVRRGEQAAWQARFEAVLAGLGEHEQRLAAETLRALLNAHVRARADGVSSTGDGLAVGGNVEIRADHGSVAALRMGNVSLGNPPRPGPPRRRPR
;
A
#
# COMPACT_ATOMS: atom_id res chain seq x y z
N MET A 1 17.47 -16.15 15.08
CA MET A 1 17.18 -16.97 13.88
C MET A 1 15.79 -16.58 13.41
N LEU A 2 15.66 -16.09 12.17
CA LEU A 2 14.34 -15.82 11.59
C LEU A 2 13.61 -17.14 11.36
N THR A 3 12.30 -17.15 11.59
CA THR A 3 11.50 -18.32 11.26
C THR A 3 11.27 -18.38 9.75
N GLU A 4 11.10 -19.58 9.22
CA GLU A 4 10.81 -19.80 7.79
C GLU A 4 9.59 -19.00 7.31
N ALA A 5 8.59 -18.82 8.19
CA ALA A 5 7.41 -18.01 7.92
C ALA A 5 7.73 -16.51 7.72
N LEU A 6 8.73 -15.98 8.44
CA LEU A 6 9.17 -14.58 8.31
C LEU A 6 10.00 -14.38 7.05
N THR A 7 10.88 -15.33 6.73
CA THR A 7 11.63 -15.35 5.46
C THR A 7 10.68 -15.40 4.26
N ALA A 8 9.66 -16.26 4.30
CA ALA A 8 8.64 -16.33 3.25
C ALA A 8 7.88 -15.00 3.11
N LEU A 9 7.53 -14.36 4.23
CA LEU A 9 6.86 -13.06 4.20
C LEU A 9 7.75 -11.96 3.60
N ALA A 10 9.03 -11.93 3.93
CA ALA A 10 10.00 -11.01 3.34
C ALA A 10 10.16 -11.22 1.83
N ALA A 11 10.17 -12.47 1.37
CA ALA A 11 10.20 -12.81 -0.06
C ALA A 11 8.95 -12.32 -0.81
N VAL A 12 7.77 -12.45 -0.18
CA VAL A 12 6.52 -11.88 -0.72
C VAL A 12 6.60 -10.34 -0.77
N GLY A 13 7.17 -9.72 0.25
CA GLY A 13 7.43 -8.27 0.29
C GLY A 13 8.29 -7.79 -0.88
N GLY A 14 9.43 -8.45 -1.12
CA GLY A 14 10.31 -8.13 -2.25
C GLY A 14 9.61 -8.32 -3.61
N THR A 15 8.77 -9.36 -3.74
CA THR A 15 7.98 -9.58 -4.95
C THR A 15 6.96 -8.45 -5.17
N ALA A 16 6.27 -8.01 -4.12
CA ALA A 16 5.29 -6.94 -4.20
C ALA A 16 5.91 -5.61 -4.66
N VAL A 17 7.13 -5.29 -4.19
CA VAL A 17 7.88 -4.09 -4.62
C VAL A 17 8.12 -4.12 -6.13
N VAL A 18 8.66 -5.22 -6.66
CA VAL A 18 8.95 -5.35 -8.10
C VAL A 18 7.69 -5.37 -8.95
N GLN A 19 6.60 -5.98 -8.47
CA GLN A 19 5.32 -6.03 -9.19
C GLN A 19 4.57 -4.69 -9.20
N ALA A 20 4.73 -3.89 -8.15
CA ALA A 20 4.11 -2.57 -8.08
C ALA A 20 4.95 -1.50 -8.76
N ALA A 21 6.26 -1.70 -8.92
CA ALA A 21 7.16 -0.77 -9.59
C ALA A 21 6.65 -0.43 -11.00
N GLY A 22 6.53 0.86 -11.30
CA GLY A 22 6.00 1.34 -12.58
C GLY A 22 4.49 1.23 -12.75
N THR A 23 3.74 0.80 -11.72
CA THR A 23 2.27 0.77 -11.74
C THR A 23 1.66 1.97 -11.02
N SER A 24 0.37 2.23 -11.24
CA SER A 24 -0.37 3.27 -10.49
C SER A 24 -0.46 2.97 -8.99
N ALA A 25 -0.28 1.71 -8.58
CA ALA A 25 -0.28 1.31 -7.17
C ALA A 25 1.08 1.53 -6.47
N TRP A 26 2.11 1.96 -7.22
CA TRP A 26 3.47 2.15 -6.72
C TRP A 26 3.55 3.16 -5.58
N GLN A 27 2.96 4.35 -5.76
CA GLN A 27 3.00 5.43 -4.77
C GLN A 27 2.39 5.00 -3.43
N GLY A 28 1.26 4.30 -3.46
CA GLY A 28 0.63 3.77 -2.25
C GLY A 28 1.48 2.71 -1.53
N LEU A 29 2.16 1.85 -2.29
CA LEU A 29 3.08 0.86 -1.72
C LEU A 29 4.32 1.54 -1.11
N GLN A 30 4.88 2.55 -1.77
CA GLN A 30 6.08 3.25 -1.30
C GLN A 30 5.86 3.86 0.09
N GLN A 31 4.76 4.58 0.27
CA GLN A 31 4.40 5.20 1.55
C GLN A 31 4.16 4.17 2.64
N ALA A 32 3.45 3.08 2.31
CA ALA A 32 3.19 1.98 3.24
C ALA A 32 4.48 1.27 3.69
N VAL A 33 5.38 0.97 2.77
CA VAL A 33 6.66 0.32 3.06
C VAL A 33 7.57 1.25 3.84
N ALA A 34 7.70 2.52 3.44
CA ALA A 34 8.53 3.49 4.16
C ALA A 34 8.05 3.69 5.61
N GLY A 35 6.73 3.81 5.82
CA GLY A 35 6.15 3.86 7.17
C GLY A 35 6.36 2.58 7.99
N TRP A 36 6.47 1.42 7.35
CA TRP A 36 6.79 0.15 8.02
C TRP A 36 8.24 0.07 8.50
N PHE A 37 9.19 0.60 7.71
CA PHE A 37 10.60 0.70 8.11
C PHE A 37 10.80 1.70 9.26
N GLY A 38 9.85 2.64 9.42
CA GLY A 38 9.82 3.61 10.51
C GLY A 38 10.20 5.00 10.05
N HIS A 39 9.80 6.00 10.85
CA HIS A 39 9.87 7.40 10.45
C HIS A 39 11.30 7.92 10.23
N GLU A 40 12.28 7.35 10.94
CA GLU A 40 13.71 7.73 10.82
C GLU A 40 14.36 7.25 9.51
N ASP A 41 13.90 6.13 8.98
CA ASP A 41 14.39 5.54 7.72
C ASP A 41 13.48 5.82 6.52
N GLU A 42 12.34 6.49 6.74
CA GLU A 42 11.29 6.70 5.74
C GLU A 42 11.82 7.35 4.45
N GLU A 43 12.52 8.48 4.57
CA GLU A 43 13.07 9.20 3.41
C GLU A 43 14.11 8.35 2.66
N ARG A 44 14.98 7.67 3.40
CA ARG A 44 15.99 6.78 2.83
C ARG A 44 15.35 5.63 2.06
N VAL A 45 14.34 4.99 2.65
CA VAL A 45 13.61 3.87 2.04
C VAL A 45 12.85 4.32 0.79
N LEU A 46 12.25 5.51 0.80
CA LEU A 46 11.60 6.09 -0.38
C LEU A 46 12.59 6.30 -1.53
N ILE A 47 13.77 6.84 -1.25
CA ILE A 47 14.84 7.03 -2.25
C ILE A 47 15.31 5.68 -2.81
N GLU A 48 15.50 4.68 -1.94
CA GLU A 48 15.91 3.33 -2.37
C GLU A 48 14.83 2.65 -3.22
N LEU A 49 13.56 2.79 -2.86
CA LEU A 49 12.42 2.29 -3.64
C LEU A 49 12.39 2.96 -5.02
N ASP A 50 12.49 4.28 -5.09
CA ASP A 50 12.49 5.03 -6.35
C ASP A 50 13.64 4.59 -7.27
N ARG A 51 14.84 4.42 -6.70
CA ARG A 51 15.99 3.87 -7.46
C ARG A 51 15.70 2.48 -8.01
N SER A 52 15.07 1.61 -7.22
CA SER A 52 14.72 0.25 -7.65
C SER A 52 13.70 0.28 -8.79
N ALA A 53 12.69 1.15 -8.70
CA ALA A 53 11.71 1.34 -9.77
C ALA A 53 12.35 1.92 -11.04
N HIS A 54 13.28 2.86 -10.90
CA HIS A 54 14.03 3.40 -12.03
C HIS A 54 14.88 2.32 -12.70
N ALA A 55 15.62 1.51 -11.93
CA ALA A 55 16.41 0.40 -12.46
C ALA A 55 15.56 -0.60 -13.25
N LEU A 56 14.35 -0.91 -12.76
CA LEU A 56 13.39 -1.77 -13.46
C LEU A 56 12.82 -1.12 -14.73
N ALA A 57 12.67 0.21 -14.76
CA ALA A 57 12.13 0.94 -15.90
C ALA A 57 13.15 1.12 -17.04
N VAL A 58 14.44 1.22 -16.72
CA VAL A 58 15.52 1.41 -17.71
C VAL A 58 16.10 0.08 -18.21
N ALA A 59 15.80 -1.03 -17.57
CA ALA A 59 16.28 -2.35 -17.96
C ALA A 59 15.70 -2.76 -19.31
N ASP A 60 16.56 -3.20 -20.23
CA ASP A 60 16.16 -3.75 -21.51
C ASP A 60 15.43 -5.10 -21.33
N GLU A 61 14.60 -5.50 -22.29
CA GLU A 61 13.78 -6.72 -22.18
C GLU A 61 14.61 -8.00 -21.92
N ALA A 62 15.84 -8.05 -22.44
CA ALA A 62 16.79 -9.14 -22.22
C ALA A 62 17.34 -9.19 -20.78
N GLU A 63 17.43 -8.05 -20.10
CA GLU A 63 17.98 -7.91 -18.74
C GLU A 63 16.88 -7.76 -17.68
N ALA A 64 15.66 -7.40 -18.09
CA ALA A 64 14.56 -7.07 -17.22
C ALA A 64 14.26 -8.19 -16.21
N GLU A 65 14.38 -9.45 -16.61
CA GLU A 65 14.19 -10.59 -15.71
C GLU A 65 15.31 -10.75 -14.68
N VAL A 66 16.55 -10.45 -15.06
CA VAL A 66 17.71 -10.50 -14.15
C VAL A 66 17.62 -9.36 -13.14
N VAL A 67 17.31 -8.14 -13.60
CA VAL A 67 17.11 -6.97 -12.75
C VAL A 67 15.94 -7.19 -11.80
N ARG A 68 14.80 -7.71 -12.28
CA ARG A 68 13.64 -8.07 -11.43
C ARG A 68 14.01 -9.00 -10.29
N ARG A 69 14.74 -10.10 -10.58
CA ARG A 69 15.16 -11.04 -9.53
C ARG A 69 16.16 -10.43 -8.57
N GLY A 70 17.09 -9.61 -9.08
CA GLY A 70 18.06 -8.87 -8.26
C GLY A 70 17.38 -7.93 -7.27
N GLU A 71 16.45 -7.10 -7.76
CA GLU A 71 15.68 -6.17 -6.92
C GLU A 71 14.80 -6.92 -5.92
N GLN A 72 14.12 -8.00 -6.34
CA GLN A 72 13.32 -8.82 -5.42
C GLN A 72 14.18 -9.38 -4.27
N ALA A 73 15.36 -9.94 -4.57
CA ALA A 73 16.26 -10.48 -3.56
C ALA A 73 16.83 -9.39 -2.65
N ALA A 74 17.16 -8.22 -3.22
CA ALA A 74 17.67 -7.07 -2.47
C ALA A 74 16.64 -6.52 -1.49
N TRP A 75 15.35 -6.50 -1.87
CA TRP A 75 14.26 -6.09 -0.98
C TRP A 75 13.93 -7.16 0.06
N GLN A 76 13.91 -8.44 -0.31
CA GLN A 76 13.76 -9.54 0.63
C GLN A 76 14.81 -9.47 1.75
N ALA A 77 16.09 -9.33 1.38
CA ALA A 77 17.18 -9.25 2.35
C ALA A 77 17.04 -8.05 3.30
N ARG A 78 16.50 -6.93 2.83
CA ARG A 78 16.24 -5.75 3.68
C ARG A 78 15.12 -6.01 4.70
N PHE A 79 14.00 -6.59 4.27
CA PHE A 79 12.93 -6.98 5.19
C PHE A 79 13.44 -7.98 6.24
N GLU A 80 14.24 -8.96 5.82
CA GLU A 80 14.88 -9.90 6.74
C GLU A 80 15.84 -9.20 7.69
N ALA A 81 16.66 -8.26 7.22
CA ALA A 81 17.61 -7.55 8.07
C ALA A 81 16.90 -6.77 9.20
N VAL A 82 15.80 -6.08 8.88
CA VAL A 82 14.98 -5.38 9.89
C VAL A 82 14.38 -6.38 10.87
N LEU A 83 13.71 -7.42 10.37
CA LEU A 83 13.10 -8.43 11.25
C LEU A 83 14.15 -9.14 12.13
N ALA A 84 15.33 -9.44 11.61
CA ALA A 84 16.39 -10.09 12.37
C ALA A 84 16.97 -9.19 13.47
N GLY A 85 16.92 -7.86 13.30
CA GLY A 85 17.38 -6.88 14.29
C GLY A 85 16.41 -6.64 15.45
N LEU A 86 15.15 -7.04 15.31
CA LEU A 86 14.09 -6.84 16.31
C LEU A 86 14.03 -7.99 17.34
N GLY A 87 13.50 -7.72 18.53
CA GLY A 87 13.18 -8.78 19.51
C GLY A 87 12.01 -9.67 19.04
N GLU A 88 11.87 -10.88 19.59
CA GLU A 88 10.86 -11.85 19.10
C GLU A 88 9.41 -11.31 19.12
N HIS A 89 9.06 -10.48 20.11
CA HIS A 89 7.73 -9.87 20.17
C HIS A 89 7.53 -8.83 19.07
N GLU A 90 8.52 -7.96 18.89
CA GLU A 90 8.53 -6.92 17.86
C GLU A 90 8.57 -7.52 16.46
N GLN A 91 9.29 -8.62 16.25
CA GLN A 91 9.27 -9.40 15.00
C GLN A 91 7.87 -9.84 14.62
N ARG A 92 7.07 -10.34 15.58
CA ARG A 92 5.69 -10.76 15.32
C ARG A 92 4.81 -9.58 14.93
N LEU A 93 4.91 -8.46 15.66
CA LEU A 93 4.15 -7.24 15.37
C LEU A 93 4.53 -6.65 14.00
N ALA A 94 5.82 -6.58 13.69
CA ALA A 94 6.33 -6.11 12.41
C ALA A 94 5.87 -7.01 11.26
N ALA A 95 5.88 -8.34 11.46
CA ALA A 95 5.40 -9.30 10.48
C ALA A 95 3.89 -9.21 10.25
N GLU A 96 3.09 -9.04 11.30
CA GLU A 96 1.64 -8.82 11.18
C GLU A 96 1.34 -7.54 10.40
N THR A 97 2.06 -6.45 10.72
CA THR A 97 1.94 -5.19 9.99
C THR A 97 2.32 -5.37 8.52
N LEU A 98 3.46 -6.00 8.23
CA LEU A 98 3.90 -6.25 6.84
C LEU A 98 2.89 -7.09 6.07
N ARG A 99 2.35 -8.15 6.69
CA ARG A 99 1.31 -8.99 6.08
C ARG A 99 0.02 -8.20 5.81
N ALA A 100 -0.40 -7.34 6.72
CA ALA A 100 -1.57 -6.49 6.53
C ALA A 100 -1.38 -5.52 5.36
N LEU A 101 -0.21 -4.89 5.23
CA LEU A 101 0.14 -3.99 4.13
C LEU A 101 0.11 -4.72 2.78
N LEU A 102 0.72 -5.91 2.69
CA LEU A 102 0.74 -6.71 1.47
C LEU A 102 -0.68 -7.14 1.06
N ASN A 103 -1.51 -7.54 2.02
CA ASN A 103 -2.90 -7.90 1.75
C ASN A 103 -3.73 -6.69 1.28
N ALA A 104 -3.52 -5.52 1.86
CA ALA A 104 -4.18 -4.28 1.42
C ALA A 104 -3.79 -3.92 -0.02
N HIS A 105 -2.52 -4.08 -0.38
CA HIS A 105 -2.04 -3.84 -1.74
C HIS A 105 -2.68 -4.79 -2.77
N VAL A 106 -2.79 -6.09 -2.44
CA VAL A 106 -3.45 -7.08 -3.30
C VAL A 106 -4.93 -6.73 -3.51
N ARG A 107 -5.63 -6.29 -2.45
CA ARG A 107 -7.04 -5.86 -2.54
C ARG A 107 -7.20 -4.59 -3.37
N ALA A 108 -6.37 -3.58 -3.15
CA ALA A 108 -6.40 -2.34 -3.92
C ALA A 108 -6.21 -2.58 -5.43
N ARG A 109 -5.39 -3.56 -5.80
CA ARG A 109 -5.23 -4.02 -7.20
C ARG A 109 -6.47 -4.72 -7.74
N ALA A 110 -7.17 -5.51 -6.91
CA ALA A 110 -8.38 -6.22 -7.30
C ALA A 110 -9.60 -5.29 -7.46
N ASP A 111 -9.68 -4.24 -6.64
CA ASP A 111 -10.82 -3.32 -6.62
C ASP A 111 -10.73 -2.18 -7.65
N GLY A 112 -9.59 -2.01 -8.34
CA GLY A 112 -9.49 -1.18 -9.55
C GLY A 112 -9.85 0.31 -9.37
N VAL A 113 -9.84 0.86 -8.15
CA VAL A 113 -10.10 2.29 -7.92
C VAL A 113 -8.79 3.04 -7.78
N SER A 114 -8.29 3.53 -8.91
CA SER A 114 -7.23 4.54 -8.96
C SER A 114 -7.78 5.87 -8.46
N SER A 115 -7.46 6.23 -7.23
CA SER A 115 -7.54 7.61 -6.75
C SER A 115 -6.28 8.34 -7.22
N THR A 116 -6.37 9.03 -8.36
CA THR A 116 -5.36 10.01 -8.75
C THR A 116 -5.69 11.32 -8.04
N GLY A 117 -4.95 11.64 -6.97
CA GLY A 117 -4.95 12.93 -6.30
C GLY A 117 -5.91 13.02 -5.11
N ASP A 118 -5.36 12.96 -3.89
CA ASP A 118 -5.91 13.48 -2.63
C ASP A 118 -7.42 13.29 -2.37
N GLY A 119 -7.97 12.12 -2.70
CA GLY A 119 -9.36 11.80 -2.41
C GLY A 119 -9.64 10.31 -2.47
N LEU A 120 -9.87 9.69 -1.31
CA LEU A 120 -10.39 8.32 -1.20
C LEU A 120 -11.82 8.28 -1.74
N ALA A 121 -12.00 7.84 -2.99
CA ALA A 121 -13.32 7.58 -3.56
C ALA A 121 -13.75 6.15 -3.23
N VAL A 122 -14.64 5.99 -2.25
CA VAL A 122 -15.23 4.67 -1.95
C VAL A 122 -16.39 4.40 -2.92
N GLY A 123 -16.12 3.62 -3.95
CA GLY A 123 -17.11 3.10 -4.90
C GLY A 123 -17.88 1.92 -4.31
N GLY A 124 -18.66 2.16 -3.26
CA GLY A 124 -19.48 1.13 -2.63
C GLY A 124 -20.33 1.73 -1.53
N ASN A 125 -21.56 1.23 -1.39
CA ASN A 125 -22.46 1.66 -0.33
C ASN A 125 -21.86 1.23 1.02
N VAL A 126 -21.26 2.17 1.77
CA VAL A 126 -20.73 1.88 3.11
C VAL A 126 -21.82 2.15 4.12
N GLU A 127 -22.51 1.10 4.56
CA GLU A 127 -23.34 1.15 5.75
C GLU A 127 -22.42 1.01 6.98
N ILE A 128 -21.99 2.13 7.57
CA ILE A 128 -21.21 2.13 8.82
C ILE A 128 -22.17 1.96 9.99
N ARG A 129 -22.36 0.71 10.44
CA ARG A 129 -23.09 0.39 11.66
C ARG A 129 -22.10 0.28 12.83
N ALA A 130 -22.06 1.31 13.68
CA ALA A 130 -21.25 1.30 14.89
C ALA A 130 -21.99 0.52 15.99
N ASP A 131 -21.51 -0.67 16.31
CA ASP A 131 -21.93 -1.42 17.50
C ASP A 131 -20.71 -1.52 18.43
N HIS A 132 -20.86 -1.01 19.65
CA HIS A 132 -19.92 -1.09 20.78
C HIS A 132 -18.63 -0.24 20.74
N GLY A 133 -18.78 1.04 21.06
CA GLY A 133 -17.93 1.70 22.06
C GLY A 133 -16.42 1.88 21.80
N SER A 134 -15.96 1.98 20.55
CA SER A 134 -14.56 2.30 20.24
C SER A 134 -14.44 3.66 19.56
N VAL A 135 -13.64 4.55 20.15
CA VAL A 135 -13.39 5.90 19.64
C VAL A 135 -12.17 5.86 18.71
N ALA A 136 -12.39 5.84 17.40
CA ALA A 136 -11.35 6.14 16.43
C ALA A 136 -11.39 7.65 16.14
N ALA A 137 -10.37 8.39 16.59
CA ALA A 137 -10.22 9.79 16.25
C ALA A 137 -9.71 9.93 14.81
N LEU A 138 -10.62 9.97 13.84
CA LEU A 138 -10.29 10.36 12.46
C LEU A 138 -10.32 11.88 12.36
N ARG A 139 -9.14 12.50 12.17
CA ARG A 139 -9.02 13.91 11.86
C ARG A 139 -9.49 14.13 10.42
N MET A 140 -10.77 14.45 10.26
CA MET A 140 -11.37 14.77 8.96
C MET A 140 -10.78 16.08 8.42
N GLY A 141 -10.09 16.01 7.29
CA GLY A 141 -9.71 17.17 6.47
C GLY A 141 -10.90 17.76 5.70
N ASN A 142 -10.63 18.78 4.89
CA ASN A 142 -11.64 19.54 4.17
C ASN A 142 -12.47 18.67 3.20
N VAL A 143 -13.79 18.65 3.38
CA VAL A 143 -14.73 17.90 2.54
C VAL A 143 -15.28 18.83 1.45
N SER A 144 -14.89 18.58 0.20
CA SER A 144 -15.56 19.16 -0.96
C SER A 144 -16.67 18.21 -1.41
N LEU A 145 -17.93 18.55 -1.11
CA LEU A 145 -19.07 17.90 -1.75
C LEU A 145 -19.12 18.36 -3.21
N GLY A 146 -18.69 17.50 -4.13
CA GLY A 146 -18.97 17.66 -5.56
C GLY A 146 -20.48 17.85 -5.79
N ASN A 147 -20.79 18.75 -6.72
CA ASN A 147 -22.12 19.22 -7.12
C ASN A 147 -23.21 18.11 -7.09
N PRO A 148 -24.29 18.24 -6.30
CA PRO A 148 -25.37 17.26 -6.26
C PRO A 148 -26.11 17.19 -7.61
N PRO A 149 -26.60 16.00 -8.03
CA PRO A 149 -27.46 15.89 -9.20
C PRO A 149 -28.73 16.71 -8.97
N ARG A 150 -29.08 17.55 -9.96
CA ARG A 150 -30.24 18.45 -9.93
C ARG A 150 -31.52 17.66 -9.62
N PRO A 151 -32.36 18.13 -8.67
CA PRO A 151 -33.69 17.58 -8.46
C PRO A 151 -34.50 17.61 -9.77
N GLY A 152 -35.10 16.48 -10.13
CA GLY A 152 -35.99 16.40 -11.29
C GLY A 152 -37.16 17.39 -11.19
N PRO A 153 -37.71 17.87 -12.32
CA PRO A 153 -38.72 18.91 -12.31
C PRO A 153 -40.02 18.44 -11.61
N PRO A 154 -40.71 19.33 -10.88
CA PRO A 154 -41.96 18.98 -10.21
C PRO A 154 -43.05 18.66 -11.24
N ARG A 155 -43.63 17.46 -11.12
CA ARG A 155 -44.83 17.06 -11.87
C ARG A 155 -46.00 17.94 -11.43
N ARG A 156 -46.40 18.88 -12.28
CA ARG A 156 -47.70 19.56 -12.22
C ARG A 156 -48.81 18.50 -12.16
N ARG A 157 -49.63 18.51 -11.11
CA ARG A 157 -50.93 17.84 -11.11
C ARG A 157 -52.04 18.86 -11.41
N PRO A 158 -52.96 18.57 -12.33
CA PRO A 158 -54.12 19.43 -12.59
C PRO A 158 -55.28 19.07 -11.65
N ARG A 159 -55.95 20.09 -11.13
CA ARG A 159 -57.40 20.09 -10.83
C ARG A 159 -57.93 21.50 -11.01
#